data_AF-A0A2Z3H6A1-F1
#
_entry.id   AF-A0A2Z3H6A1-F1
#
_cell.length_a   1.000
_cell.length_b   1.000
_cell.length_c   1.000
_cell.angle_alpha   90.00
_cell.angle_beta   90.00
_cell.angle_gamma   90.00
#
_symmetry.space_group_name_H-M   'P 1'
#
loop_
_entity.id
_entity.type
_entity.pdbx_description
1 polymer ?
#
loop_
_entity_poly.entity_id
_entity_poly.type
_entity_poly.pdbx_seq_one_letter_code
_entity_poly.pdbx_strand_id
1 'polypeptide(L)'
;MKLFARHLALLERYRAERQWYVERDGVRVAYLRGGRLVEMFWYEYEVVPLSDDSSARDQILIPAYWDFDYLPATTFWSGVFGHQAVAFWSSYAHGKLVIRGLYHGEPAGGDRVVLSWLIRLGY
;
A
#
# COMPACT_ATOMS: atom_id res chain seq x y z
N MET A 1 -25.39 -6.94 11.65
CA MET A 1 -24.24 -7.86 11.87
C MET A 1 -23.84 -8.73 10.66
N LYS A 2 -24.76 -9.26 9.85
CA LYS A 2 -24.40 -10.15 8.70
C LYS A 2 -23.69 -9.46 7.51
N LEU A 3 -23.90 -8.17 7.31
CA LEU A 3 -23.28 -7.42 6.20
C LEU A 3 -21.78 -7.20 6.42
N PHE A 4 -21.37 -6.98 7.68
CA PHE A 4 -19.98 -6.69 8.06
C PHE A 4 -19.08 -7.90 7.85
N ALA A 5 -19.53 -9.09 8.28
CA ALA A 5 -18.81 -10.34 8.06
C ALA A 5 -18.63 -10.68 6.58
N ARG A 6 -19.62 -10.36 5.73
CA ARG A 6 -19.57 -10.61 4.29
C ARG A 6 -18.63 -9.64 3.57
N HIS A 7 -18.55 -8.38 4.01
CA HIS A 7 -17.56 -7.42 3.52
C HIS A 7 -16.15 -7.79 3.99
N LEU A 8 -15.99 -8.22 5.25
CA LEU A 8 -14.72 -8.70 5.77
C LEU A 8 -14.19 -9.87 4.92
N ALA A 9 -15.04 -10.88 4.65
CA ALA A 9 -14.69 -12.05 3.85
C ALA A 9 -14.32 -11.70 2.39
N LEU A 10 -14.92 -10.64 1.81
CA LEU A 10 -14.54 -10.13 0.50
C LEU A 10 -13.13 -9.52 0.55
N LEU A 11 -12.84 -8.72 1.58
CA LEU A 11 -11.52 -8.13 1.82
C LEU A 11 -10.47 -9.18 2.14
N GLU A 12 -10.85 -10.29 2.80
CA GLU A 12 -9.98 -11.44 3.00
C GLU A 12 -9.62 -12.14 1.68
N ARG A 13 -10.43 -11.98 0.63
CA ARG A 13 -10.20 -12.54 -0.71
C ARG A 13 -9.29 -11.65 -1.56
N TYR A 14 -9.29 -10.33 -1.34
CA TYR A 14 -8.32 -9.38 -1.88
C TYR A 14 -7.00 -9.33 -1.08
N ARG A 15 -6.92 -10.08 0.03
CA ARG A 15 -5.85 -10.11 1.04
C ARG A 15 -4.56 -10.80 0.60
N ALA A 16 -4.42 -11.11 -0.68
CA ALA A 16 -3.42 -12.07 -1.15
C ALA A 16 -2.03 -11.47 -1.36
N GLU A 17 -1.92 -10.16 -1.59
CA GLU A 17 -0.60 -9.59 -1.90
C GLU A 17 0.09 -8.96 -0.71
N ARG A 18 0.98 -9.77 -0.16
CA ARG A 18 1.88 -9.39 0.91
C ARG A 18 3.19 -8.82 0.38
N GLN A 19 3.28 -8.58 -0.93
CA GLN A 19 4.51 -8.37 -1.66
C GLN A 19 4.33 -7.34 -2.78
N TRP A 20 5.00 -6.20 -2.68
CA TRP A 20 4.91 -5.14 -3.68
C TRP A 20 6.30 -4.64 -4.04
N TYR A 21 6.59 -4.44 -5.31
CA TYR A 21 7.72 -3.62 -5.71
C TYR A 21 7.30 -2.15 -5.72
N VAL A 22 8.20 -1.28 -5.28
CA VAL A 22 8.00 0.16 -5.27
C VAL A 22 8.88 0.75 -6.35
N GLU A 23 8.27 1.56 -7.20
CA GLU A 23 8.95 2.30 -8.27
C GLU A 23 8.71 3.79 -8.09
N ARG A 24 9.77 4.58 -8.21
CA ARG A 24 9.73 6.04 -8.18
C ARG A 24 10.63 6.56 -9.27
N ASP A 25 10.14 7.52 -10.06
CA ASP A 25 10.86 8.10 -11.20
C ASP A 25 11.38 7.05 -12.19
N GLY A 26 10.61 5.98 -12.43
CA GLY A 26 10.97 4.88 -13.33
C GLY A 26 11.98 3.88 -12.77
N VAL A 27 12.43 4.06 -11.52
CA VAL A 27 13.41 3.19 -10.87
C VAL A 27 12.76 2.38 -9.77
N ARG A 28 13.01 1.07 -9.77
CA ARG A 28 12.56 0.17 -8.71
C ARG A 28 13.44 0.33 -7.48
N VAL A 29 12.89 0.89 -6.42
CA VAL A 29 13.63 1.38 -5.25
C VAL A 29 13.51 0.48 -4.03
N ALA A 30 12.38 -0.22 -3.87
CA ALA A 30 12.15 -1.12 -2.75
C ALA A 30 11.26 -2.30 -3.11
N TYR A 31 11.29 -3.26 -2.21
CA TYR A 31 10.35 -4.37 -2.12
C TYR A 31 9.67 -4.33 -0.75
N LEU A 32 8.35 -4.25 -0.75
CA LEU A 32 7.50 -4.37 0.42
C LEU A 32 7.20 -5.84 0.64
N ARG A 33 7.38 -6.33 1.87
CA ARG A 33 7.07 -7.72 2.20
C ARG A 33 6.32 -7.85 3.52
N GLY A 34 5.72 -9.02 3.71
CA GLY A 34 5.07 -9.39 4.96
C GLY A 34 3.78 -8.63 5.24
N GLY A 35 3.10 -8.13 4.20
CA GLY A 35 1.86 -7.35 4.30
C GLY A 35 0.88 -7.91 5.33
N ARG A 36 0.64 -7.14 6.39
CA ARG A 36 -0.23 -7.47 7.51
C ARG A 36 -1.34 -6.43 7.63
N LEU A 37 -2.59 -6.87 7.62
CA LEU A 37 -3.71 -5.98 7.90
C LEU A 37 -3.61 -5.50 9.35
N VAL A 38 -3.55 -4.18 9.56
CA VAL A 38 -3.48 -3.57 10.90
C VAL A 38 -4.82 -3.00 11.32
N GLU A 39 -5.48 -2.28 10.43
CA GLU A 39 -6.80 -1.66 10.66
C GLU A 39 -7.50 -1.47 9.32
N MET A 40 -8.80 -1.21 9.31
CA MET A 40 -9.64 -0.82 8.16
C MET A 40 -8.88 -0.36 6.90
N PHE A 41 -8.52 -1.32 6.04
CA PHE A 41 -7.82 -1.15 4.75
C PHE A 41 -6.36 -0.68 4.81
N TRP A 42 -5.78 -0.61 6.00
CA TRP A 42 -4.39 -0.34 6.26
C TRP A 42 -3.59 -1.63 6.36
N TYR A 43 -2.53 -1.70 5.57
CA TYR A 43 -1.58 -2.79 5.56
C TYR A 43 -0.21 -2.29 5.98
N GLU A 44 0.38 -2.99 6.93
CA GLU A 44 1.74 -2.79 7.37
C GLU A 44 2.69 -3.71 6.59
N TYR A 45 3.79 -3.14 6.12
CA TYR A 45 4.83 -3.81 5.36
C TYR A 45 6.21 -3.54 5.96
N GLU A 46 7.12 -4.50 5.77
CA GLU A 46 8.55 -4.25 5.84
C GLU A 46 9.03 -3.66 4.53
N VAL A 47 9.81 -2.58 4.61
CA VAL A 47 10.49 -1.99 3.46
C VAL A 47 11.87 -2.63 3.32
N VAL A 48 12.11 -3.28 2.19
CA VAL A 48 13.42 -3.82 1.81
C VAL A 48 13.98 -2.95 0.69
N PRO A 49 14.98 -2.10 0.94
CA PRO A 49 15.64 -1.32 -0.11
C PRO A 49 16.28 -2.23 -1.16
N LEU A 50 16.24 -1.84 -2.43
CA LEU A 50 16.83 -2.60 -3.54
C LEU A 50 18.09 -1.96 -4.13
N SER A 51 18.43 -0.73 -3.73
CA SER A 51 19.65 -0.06 -4.18
C SER A 51 20.88 -0.59 -3.42
N ASP A 52 22.02 -0.72 -4.10
CA ASP A 52 23.31 -0.99 -3.44
C ASP A 52 23.93 0.29 -2.85
N ASP A 53 23.55 1.47 -3.36
CA ASP A 53 23.98 2.76 -2.81
C ASP A 53 23.42 2.97 -1.40
N SER A 54 24.31 3.18 -0.43
CA SER A 54 23.96 3.44 0.97
C SER A 54 23.06 4.66 1.13
N SER A 55 23.30 5.73 0.36
CA SER A 55 22.51 6.96 0.49
C SER A 55 21.06 6.72 0.05
N ALA A 56 20.86 6.10 -1.10
CA ALA A 56 19.53 5.71 -1.58
C ALA A 56 18.81 4.73 -0.62
N ARG A 57 19.55 3.78 -0.03
CA ARG A 57 18.99 2.84 0.97
C ARG A 57 18.51 3.55 2.23
N ASP A 58 19.28 4.50 2.73
CA ASP A 58 18.91 5.22 3.95
C ASP A 58 17.73 6.17 3.69
N GLN A 59 17.69 6.78 2.50
CA GLN A 59 16.59 7.67 2.10
C GLN A 59 15.23 6.97 2.05
N ILE A 60 15.14 5.72 1.59
CA ILE A 60 13.85 5.02 1.56
C ILE A 60 13.36 4.56 2.95
N LEU A 61 14.22 4.64 3.97
CA LEU A 61 13.93 4.24 5.34
C LEU A 61 13.66 5.42 6.27
N ILE A 62 13.39 6.61 5.74
CA ILE A 62 12.97 7.78 6.52
C ILE A 62 11.51 8.17 6.25
N PRO A 63 10.79 8.73 7.24
CA PRO A 63 9.38 9.11 7.08
C PRO A 63 9.11 10.05 5.90
N ALA A 64 9.99 11.03 5.67
CA ALA A 64 9.83 12.04 4.61
C ALA A 64 9.79 11.43 3.20
N TYR A 65 10.38 10.26 2.99
CA TYR A 65 10.31 9.58 1.69
C TYR A 65 8.89 9.08 1.35
N TRP A 66 8.12 8.79 2.39
CA TRP A 66 6.76 8.24 2.30
C TRP A 66 5.69 9.30 2.55
N ASP A 67 6.05 10.59 2.43
CA ASP A 67 5.10 11.68 2.53
C ASP A 67 4.03 11.55 1.42
N PHE A 68 2.82 11.98 1.74
CA PHE A 68 1.67 11.94 0.87
C PHE A 68 1.93 12.67 -0.45
N ASP A 69 2.71 13.76 -0.42
CA ASP A 69 3.06 14.56 -1.59
C ASP A 69 3.86 13.77 -2.65
N TYR A 70 4.56 12.70 -2.25
CA TYR A 70 5.34 11.86 -3.14
C TYR A 70 4.58 10.61 -3.61
N LEU A 71 3.41 10.31 -3.07
CA LEU A 71 2.59 9.17 -3.48
C LEU A 71 2.16 9.21 -4.96
N PRO A 72 1.76 10.35 -5.55
CA PRO A 72 1.43 10.41 -6.97
C PRO A 72 2.58 10.04 -7.92
N ALA A 73 3.83 10.23 -7.47
CA ALA A 73 5.03 9.84 -8.20
C ALA A 73 5.50 8.40 -7.87
N THR A 74 4.79 7.70 -6.99
CA THR A 74 5.15 6.36 -6.52
C THR A 74 4.21 5.32 -7.10
N THR A 75 4.78 4.39 -7.85
CA THR A 75 4.07 3.27 -8.43
C THR A 75 4.32 2.01 -7.60
N PHE A 76 3.25 1.29 -7.29
CA PHE A 76 3.34 -0.01 -6.62
C PHE A 76 3.04 -1.11 -7.62
N TRP A 77 3.94 -2.05 -7.75
CA TRP A 77 3.80 -3.21 -8.62
C TRP A 77 3.57 -4.44 -7.79
N SER A 78 2.48 -5.14 -8.10
CA SER A 78 2.18 -6.46 -7.59
C SER A 78 3.35 -7.42 -7.83
N GLY A 79 3.91 -7.97 -6.76
CA GLY A 79 5.00 -8.95 -6.85
C GLY A 79 4.56 -10.31 -7.39
N VAL A 80 3.26 -10.62 -7.30
CA VAL A 80 2.67 -11.93 -7.66
C VAL A 80 1.94 -11.88 -9.00
N PHE A 81 1.19 -10.80 -9.26
CA PHE A 81 0.30 -10.70 -10.42
C PHE A 81 0.78 -9.68 -11.47
N GLY A 82 1.82 -8.90 -11.18
CA GLY A 82 2.47 -8.02 -12.16
C GLY A 82 1.63 -6.84 -12.64
N HIS A 83 0.59 -6.44 -11.90
CA HIS A 83 -0.20 -5.24 -12.19
C HIS A 83 0.23 -4.07 -11.30
N GLN A 84 -0.13 -2.86 -11.75
CA GLN A 84 0.11 -1.62 -11.04
C GLN A 84 -1.04 -1.30 -10.07
N ALA A 85 -0.69 -0.74 -8.91
CA ALA A 85 -1.59 -0.13 -7.96
C ALA A 85 -1.07 1.26 -7.55
N VAL A 86 -2.00 2.09 -7.10
CA VAL A 86 -1.71 3.41 -6.52
C VAL A 86 -2.13 3.38 -5.06
N ALA A 87 -1.24 3.78 -4.16
CA ALA A 87 -1.59 3.96 -2.76
C ALA A 87 -2.37 5.27 -2.57
N PHE A 88 -3.41 5.25 -1.74
CA PHE A 88 -4.13 6.45 -1.34
C PHE A 88 -3.47 7.15 -0.17
N TRP A 89 -2.79 6.40 0.70
CA TRP A 89 -2.11 6.98 1.85
C TRP A 89 -0.95 6.09 2.31
N SER A 90 0.08 6.71 2.88
CA SER A 90 1.21 6.04 3.52
C SER A 90 1.63 6.78 4.77
N SER A 91 2.18 6.02 5.72
CA SER A 91 2.94 6.54 6.84
C SER A 91 4.07 5.55 7.16
N TYR A 92 5.26 6.06 7.44
CA TYR A 92 6.40 5.24 7.81
C TYR A 92 6.87 5.58 9.22
N ALA A 93 6.85 4.58 10.09
CA ALA A 93 7.27 4.71 11.48
C ALA A 93 7.84 3.39 11.99
N HIS A 94 8.84 3.47 12.88
CA HIS A 94 9.41 2.29 13.55
C HIS A 94 9.85 1.15 12.60
N GLY A 95 10.40 1.50 11.42
CA GLY A 95 10.85 0.51 10.45
C GLY A 95 9.74 -0.14 9.63
N LYS A 96 8.50 0.31 9.78
CA LYS A 96 7.31 -0.24 9.11
C LYS A 96 6.63 0.82 8.27
N LEU A 97 6.19 0.40 7.09
CA LEU A 97 5.39 1.20 6.18
C LEU A 97 3.94 0.77 6.29
N VAL A 98 3.07 1.69 6.67
CA VAL A 98 1.64 1.47 6.76
C VAL A 98 0.99 2.18 5.58
N ILE A 99 0.36 1.41 4.69
CA ILE A 99 -0.26 1.91 3.45
C ILE A 99 -1.74 1.57 3.42
N ARG A 100 -2.50 2.52 2.88
CA ARG A 100 -3.90 2.33 2.49
C ARG A 100 -4.02 2.34 0.97
N GLY A 101 -4.75 1.39 0.40
CA GLY A 101 -5.15 1.48 -1.01
C GLY A 101 -4.50 0.51 -1.99
N LEU A 102 -3.61 -0.39 -1.53
CA LEU A 102 -3.03 -1.40 -2.42
C LEU A 102 -4.02 -2.54 -2.62
N TYR A 103 -4.68 -2.57 -3.78
CA TYR A 103 -5.69 -3.57 -4.15
C TYR A 103 -5.39 -4.23 -5.49
N HIS A 104 -5.92 -5.44 -5.66
CA HIS A 104 -5.91 -6.15 -6.93
C HIS A 104 -7.12 -5.79 -7.79
N GLY A 105 -6.88 -5.26 -8.99
CA GLY A 105 -7.91 -4.97 -9.98
C GLY A 105 -8.78 -3.75 -9.66
N GLU A 106 -9.81 -3.51 -10.48
CA GLU A 106 -10.80 -2.46 -10.18
C GLU A 106 -11.47 -2.75 -8.84
N PRO A 107 -11.59 -1.75 -7.94
CA PRO A 107 -12.34 -1.92 -6.70
C PRO A 107 -13.76 -2.37 -7.06
N ALA A 108 -14.18 -3.54 -6.56
CA ALA A 108 -15.55 -4.00 -6.75
C ALA A 108 -16.50 -2.91 -6.23
N GLY A 109 -17.70 -2.78 -6.81
CA GLY A 109 -18.59 -1.63 -6.54
C GLY A 109 -18.84 -1.28 -5.06
N GLY A 110 -18.68 -2.23 -4.13
CA GLY A 110 -18.69 -1.98 -2.68
C GLY A 110 -17.46 -1.23 -2.14
N ASP A 111 -16.27 -1.47 -2.67
CA ASP A 111 -15.03 -0.77 -2.30
C ASP A 111 -15.05 0.66 -2.79
N ARG A 112 -15.62 0.93 -3.97
CA ARG A 112 -15.90 2.30 -4.44
C ARG A 112 -16.78 3.07 -3.45
N VAL A 113 -17.80 2.43 -2.87
CA VAL A 113 -18.69 3.06 -1.88
C VAL A 113 -17.96 3.34 -0.57
N VAL A 114 -17.16 2.39 -0.06
CA VAL A 114 -16.40 2.60 1.18
C VAL A 114 -15.31 3.66 0.99
N LEU A 115 -14.55 3.62 -0.10
CA LEU A 115 -13.55 4.62 -0.46
C LEU A 115 -14.17 6.01 -0.64
N SER A 116 -15.31 6.11 -1.34
CA SER A 116 -16.00 7.40 -1.51
C SER A 116 -16.67 7.92 -0.22
N TRP A 117 -17.05 7.04 0.71
CA TRP A 117 -17.49 7.44 2.05
C TRP A 117 -16.36 8.04 2.88
N LEU A 118 -15.17 7.44 2.84
CA LEU A 118 -13.99 7.91 3.56
C LEU A 118 -13.50 9.27 3.05
N ILE A 119 -13.43 9.43 1.72
CA ILE A 119 -13.10 10.71 1.05
C ILE A 119 -14.11 11.81 1.44
N ARG A 120 -15.41 11.48 1.55
CA ARG A 120 -16.45 12.43 1.99
C ARG A 120 -16.35 12.84 3.45
N LEU A 121 -15.71 12.03 4.28
CA LEU A 121 -15.55 12.29 5.72
C LEU A 121 -14.25 13.02 6.08
N GLY A 122 -13.42 13.37 5.08
CA GLY A 122 -12.17 14.10 5.31
C GLY A 122 -11.04 13.23 5.88
N TYR A 123 -11.09 11.93 5.65
CA TYR A 123 -10.00 10.98 5.89
C TYR A 123 -9.33 10.57 4.59
#